data_AF-I9AFI5-F1
#
_entry.id   AF-I9AFI5-F1
#
_cell.length_a   1.000
_cell.length_b   1.000
_cell.length_c   1.000
_cell.angle_alpha   90.00
_cell.angle_beta   90.00
_cell.angle_gamma   90.00
#
_symmetry.space_group_name_H-M   'P 1'
#
loop_
_entity.id
_entity.type
_entity.pdbx_description
1 polymer ?
#
loop_
_entity_poly.entity_id
_entity_poly.type
_entity_poly.pdbx_seq_one_letter_code
_entity_poly.pdbx_strand_id
1 'polypeptide(L)'
;MTSEDVRENSNAIRDWLKSCGASKVVVHFDMDVLDPAEIIAAVGVVPSGMKISEVVRVINDIATEKEIVGLTVAEPMPRIAIRIKEMLHQLPLLK
;
A
#
# COMPACT_ATOMS: atom_id res chain seq x y z
N MET A 1 5.27 -15.48 0.03
CA MET A 1 4.25 -14.88 -0.85
C MET A 1 4.85 -13.68 -1.54
N THR A 2 4.60 -13.53 -2.83
CA THR A 2 4.97 -12.36 -3.64
C THR A 2 3.74 -11.59 -4.09
N SER A 3 3.91 -10.48 -4.81
CA SER A 3 2.82 -9.74 -5.45
C SER A 3 1.99 -10.62 -6.39
N GLU A 4 2.63 -11.55 -7.10
CA GLU A 4 1.98 -12.45 -8.06
C GLU A 4 1.00 -13.41 -7.39
N ASP A 5 1.33 -13.89 -6.19
CA ASP A 5 0.48 -14.81 -5.41
C ASP A 5 -0.87 -14.18 -5.02
N VAL A 6 -0.93 -12.85 -4.99
CA VAL A 6 -2.09 -12.09 -4.49
C VAL A 6 -2.66 -11.11 -5.51
N ARG A 7 -2.16 -11.11 -6.75
CA ARG A 7 -2.58 -10.16 -7.80
C ARG A 7 -4.04 -10.37 -8.20
N GLU A 8 -4.38 -11.60 -8.56
CA GLU A 8 -5.71 -11.96 -9.09
C GLU A 8 -6.75 -12.25 -7.99
N ASN A 9 -6.34 -12.81 -6.85
CA ASN A 9 -7.21 -13.14 -5.72
C ASN A 9 -6.42 -13.12 -4.39
N SER A 10 -7.07 -13.38 -3.26
CA SER A 10 -6.44 -13.39 -1.91
C SER A 10 -6.33 -14.78 -1.30
N ASN A 11 -6.47 -15.86 -2.11
CA ASN A 11 -6.60 -17.22 -1.58
C ASN A 11 -5.36 -17.63 -0.77
N ALA A 12 -4.16 -17.34 -1.28
CA ALA A 12 -2.91 -17.63 -0.59
C ALA A 12 -2.86 -17.01 0.82
N ILE A 13 -3.28 -15.74 0.95
CA ILE A 13 -3.36 -15.05 2.23
C ILE A 13 -4.41 -15.68 3.14
N ARG A 14 -5.61 -15.94 2.61
CA ARG A 14 -6.72 -16.46 3.41
C ARG A 14 -6.43 -17.86 3.92
N ASP A 15 -5.84 -18.72 3.10
CA ASP A 15 -5.44 -20.06 3.50
C ASP A 15 -4.36 -20.01 4.58
N TRP A 16 -3.38 -19.10 4.44
CA TRP A 16 -2.40 -18.85 5.48
C TRP A 16 -3.04 -18.35 6.79
N LEU A 17 -3.95 -17.37 6.72
CA LEU A 17 -4.67 -16.84 7.89
C LEU A 17 -5.51 -17.92 8.60
N LYS A 18 -6.15 -18.82 7.86
CA LYS A 18 -6.90 -19.96 8.43
C LYS A 18 -6.00 -20.97 9.11
N SER A 19 -4.83 -21.24 8.51
CA SER A 19 -3.82 -22.11 9.12
C SER A 19 -3.20 -21.49 10.38
N CYS A 20 -3.24 -20.16 10.48
CA CYS A 20 -2.79 -19.43 11.65
C CYS A 20 -3.80 -19.56 12.81
N GLY A 21 -3.32 -20.01 13.97
CA GLY A 21 -4.12 -20.08 15.20
C GLY A 21 -4.46 -18.71 15.82
N ALA A 22 -3.99 -17.61 15.23
CA ALA A 22 -4.31 -16.26 15.69
C ALA A 22 -5.74 -15.85 15.33
N SER A 23 -6.41 -15.14 16.23
CA SER A 23 -7.76 -14.57 16.01
C SER A 23 -7.75 -13.14 15.49
N LYS A 24 -6.63 -12.43 15.66
CA LYS A 24 -6.47 -11.01 15.35
C LYS A 24 -5.26 -10.79 14.44
N VAL A 25 -5.35 -9.78 13.58
CA VAL A 25 -4.30 -9.43 12.60
C VAL A 25 -3.95 -7.95 12.73
N VAL A 26 -2.68 -7.63 12.53
CA VAL A 26 -2.21 -6.27 12.29
C VAL A 26 -1.71 -6.20 10.86
N VAL A 27 -2.15 -5.18 10.11
CA VAL A 27 -1.72 -4.93 8.74
C VAL A 27 -0.72 -3.78 8.75
N HIS A 28 0.49 -4.03 8.24
CA HIS A 28 1.46 -2.99 7.92
C HIS A 28 1.46 -2.79 6.41
N PHE A 29 0.88 -1.68 5.96
CA PHE A 29 0.84 -1.30 4.56
C PHE A 29 1.98 -0.32 4.27
N ASP A 30 3.10 -0.85 3.79
CA ASP A 30 4.15 -0.05 3.15
C ASP A 30 3.69 0.36 1.75
N MET A 31 3.66 1.67 1.49
CA MET A 31 3.16 2.19 0.23
C MET A 31 4.13 1.97 -0.94
N ASP A 32 5.37 1.53 -0.70
CA ASP A 32 6.34 1.21 -1.76
C ASP A 32 5.99 -0.03 -2.60
N VAL A 33 5.04 -0.85 -2.11
CA VAL A 33 4.49 -2.01 -2.82
C VAL A 33 3.61 -1.63 -4.02
N LEU A 34 3.14 -0.37 -4.07
CA LEU A 34 2.25 0.10 -5.10
C LEU A 34 2.97 0.24 -6.44
N ASP A 35 2.26 -0.12 -7.53
CA ASP A 35 2.76 0.06 -8.88
C ASP A 35 3.04 1.54 -9.16
N PRO A 36 4.30 1.92 -9.47
CA PRO A 36 4.65 3.31 -9.77
C PRO A 36 3.94 3.87 -11.01
N ALA A 37 3.37 3.02 -11.87
CA ALA A 37 2.54 3.44 -12.98
C ALA A 37 1.19 4.03 -12.53
N GLU A 38 0.68 3.62 -11.36
CA GLU A 38 -0.52 4.22 -10.75
C GLU A 38 -0.15 5.36 -9.80
N ILE A 39 0.85 5.15 -8.92
CA ILE A 39 1.28 6.16 -7.96
C ILE A 39 2.71 5.93 -7.46
N ILE A 40 3.53 6.98 -7.46
CA ILE A 40 4.81 7.00 -6.75
C ILE A 40 4.55 7.54 -5.34
N ALA A 41 4.16 6.65 -4.43
CA ALA A 41 3.71 7.03 -3.09
C ALA A 41 4.84 7.09 -2.05
N ALA A 42 5.93 6.35 -2.26
CA ALA A 42 6.99 6.16 -1.27
C ALA A 42 8.36 6.67 -1.73
N VAL A 43 9.37 6.44 -0.89
CA VAL A 43 10.76 6.75 -1.22
C VAL A 43 11.28 5.78 -2.29
N GLY A 44 11.08 4.48 -2.05
CA GLY A 44 11.39 3.41 -2.98
C GLY A 44 10.35 3.30 -4.10
N VAL A 45 10.77 2.69 -5.21
CA VAL A 45 9.89 2.32 -6.32
C VAL A 45 10.20 0.88 -6.70
N VAL A 46 9.19 0.03 -6.65
CA VAL A 46 9.27 -1.37 -7.10
C VAL A 46 8.58 -1.49 -8.46
N PRO A 47 9.31 -1.80 -9.54
CA PRO A 47 8.68 -2.05 -10.84
C PRO A 47 7.70 -3.22 -10.75
N SER A 48 6.59 -3.13 -11.48
CA SER A 48 5.56 -4.18 -11.53
C SER A 48 4.92 -4.48 -10.16
N GLY A 49 4.81 -3.46 -9.30
CA GLY A 49 4.13 -3.56 -8.01
C GLY A 49 2.65 -3.95 -8.10
N MET A 50 1.97 -3.87 -6.95
CA MET A 50 0.55 -4.13 -6.87
C MET A 50 -0.24 -2.88 -7.25
N LYS A 51 -1.34 -3.06 -7.98
CA LYS A 51 -2.30 -1.97 -8.19
C LYS A 51 -2.97 -1.59 -6.87
N ILE A 52 -3.40 -0.34 -6.76
CA ILE A 52 -4.14 0.17 -5.60
C ILE A 52 -5.38 -0.71 -5.33
N SER A 53 -6.11 -1.08 -6.39
CA SER A 53 -7.29 -1.95 -6.27
C SER A 53 -6.97 -3.34 -5.73
N GLU A 54 -5.81 -3.90 -6.07
CA GLU A 54 -5.35 -5.22 -5.61
C GLU A 54 -5.00 -5.16 -4.12
N VAL A 55 -4.26 -4.13 -3.68
CA VAL A 55 -3.92 -3.94 -2.27
C VAL A 55 -5.18 -3.71 -1.42
N VAL A 56 -6.09 -2.84 -1.88
CA VAL A 56 -7.36 -2.58 -1.19
C VAL A 56 -8.19 -3.85 -1.09
N ARG A 57 -8.26 -4.66 -2.16
CA ARG A 57 -8.94 -5.96 -2.13
C ARG A 57 -8.32 -6.89 -1.08
N VAL A 58 -7.00 -7.04 -1.07
CA VAL A 58 -6.28 -7.89 -0.11
C VAL A 58 -6.59 -7.49 1.33
N ILE A 59 -6.51 -6.20 1.68
CA ILE A 59 -6.78 -5.72 3.04
C ILE A 59 -8.23 -6.02 3.46
N ASN A 60 -9.21 -5.81 2.57
CA ASN A 60 -10.61 -6.11 2.86
C ASN A 60 -10.88 -7.62 2.98
N ASP A 61 -10.22 -8.44 2.18
CA ASP A 61 -10.32 -9.90 2.28
C ASP A 61 -9.71 -10.42 3.60
N ILE A 62 -8.61 -9.81 4.07
CA ILE A 62 -8.05 -10.07 5.41
C ILE A 62 -9.08 -9.73 6.50
N ALA A 63 -9.72 -8.56 6.41
CA ALA A 63 -10.73 -8.11 7.36
C ALA A 63 -11.97 -9.02 7.43
N THR A 64 -12.28 -9.70 6.32
CA THR A 64 -13.36 -10.68 6.25
C THR A 64 -12.98 -12.01 6.94
N GLU A 65 -11.69 -12.35 6.95
CA GLU A 65 -11.20 -13.62 7.49
C GLU A 65 -10.84 -13.53 8.99
N LYS A 66 -10.28 -12.40 9.44
CA LYS A 66 -9.83 -12.18 10.82
C LYS A 66 -10.07 -10.74 11.27
N GLU A 67 -10.19 -10.53 12.57
CA GLU A 67 -10.34 -9.18 13.15
C GLU A 67 -9.04 -8.39 12.96
N ILE A 68 -9.08 -7.31 12.16
CA ILE A 68 -7.96 -6.36 12.08
C ILE A 68 -8.00 -5.46 13.31
N VAL A 69 -6.95 -5.53 14.13
CA VAL A 69 -6.80 -4.71 15.35
C VAL A 69 -5.76 -3.60 15.22
N GLY A 70 -5.11 -3.50 14.06
CA GLY A 70 -4.18 -2.43 13.75
C GLY A 70 -3.95 -2.33 12.25
N LEU A 71 -3.88 -1.10 11.75
CA LEU A 71 -3.49 -0.78 10.39
C LEU A 71 -2.46 0.36 10.44
N THR A 72 -1.25 0.08 9.98
CA THR A 72 -0.24 1.10 9.74
C THR A 72 -0.20 1.40 8.24
N VAL A 73 -0.22 2.68 7.88
CA VAL A 73 0.12 3.14 6.53
C VAL A 73 1.48 3.80 6.62
N ALA A 74 2.47 3.23 5.94
CA ALA A 74 3.87 3.58 6.08
C ALA A 74 4.47 4.15 4.79
N GLU A 75 5.57 4.88 4.97
CA GLU A 75 6.37 5.49 3.92
C GLU A 75 5.69 6.49 2.96
N PRO A 76 4.58 7.18 3.27
CA PRO A 76 4.08 8.21 2.36
C PRO A 76 5.11 9.35 2.20
N MET A 77 5.66 9.50 1.00
CA MET A 77 6.61 10.55 0.66
C MET A 77 6.03 11.39 -0.50
N PRO A 78 5.42 12.55 -0.21
CA PRO A 78 4.71 13.34 -1.21
C PRO A 78 5.66 14.17 -2.07
N ARG A 79 6.60 13.52 -2.79
CA ARG A 79 7.68 14.15 -3.55
C ARG A 79 7.16 15.17 -4.56
N ILE A 80 6.08 14.84 -5.25
CA ILE A 80 5.45 15.72 -6.24
C ILE A 80 4.90 16.97 -5.55
N ALA A 81 4.16 16.81 -4.44
CA ALA A 81 3.61 17.95 -3.71
C ALA A 81 4.71 18.85 -3.14
N ILE A 82 5.79 18.27 -2.59
CA ILE A 82 6.96 19.02 -2.12
C ILE A 82 7.58 19.81 -3.27
N ARG A 83 7.82 19.19 -4.43
CA ARG A 83 8.40 19.87 -5.60
C ARG A 83 7.49 20.98 -6.14
N ILE A 84 6.18 20.76 -6.19
CA ILE A 84 5.21 21.78 -6.58
C ILE A 84 5.27 22.96 -5.61
N LYS A 85 5.24 22.70 -4.30
CA LYS A 85 5.35 23.74 -3.27
C LYS A 85 6.61 24.57 -3.45
N GLU A 86 7.77 23.92 -3.57
CA GLU A 86 9.04 24.63 -3.73
C GLU A 86 9.16 25.38 -5.06
N MET A 87 8.56 24.85 -6.14
CA MET A 87 8.47 25.54 -7.43
C MET A 87 7.59 26.79 -7.32
N LEU A 88 6.40 26.68 -6.71
CA LEU A 88 5.48 27.80 -6.56
C LEU A 88 6.06 28.91 -5.69
N HIS A 89 6.76 28.58 -4.59
CA HIS A 89 7.48 29.55 -3.74
C HIS A 89 8.57 30.35 -4.49
N GLN A 90 9.03 29.89 -5.66
CA GLN A 90 10.00 30.63 -6.46
C GLN A 90 9.35 31.66 -7.38
N LEU A 91 8.04 31.61 -7.59
CA LEU A 91 7.32 32.52 -8.46
C LEU A 91 7.06 33.86 -7.76
N PRO A 92 7.25 35.01 -8.44
CA PRO A 92 7.20 36.33 -7.82
C PRO A 92 5.82 36.72 -7.26
N LEU A 93 4.75 36.07 -7.73
CA LEU A 93 3.37 36.32 -7.29
C LEU A 93 2.92 35.41 -6.13
N LEU A 94 3.71 34.38 -5.80
CA LEU A 94 3.36 33.34 -4.83
C LEU A 94 4.40 33.20 -3.72
N LYS A 95 5.32 34.17 -3.60
CA LYS A 95 6.22 34.32 -2.45
C LYS A 95 5.47 34.85 -1.23
#